data_AF-A0A812WVZ7-F1
#
_entry.id   AF-A0A812WVZ7-F1
#
_cell.length_a   1.000
_cell.length_b   1.000
_cell.length_c   1.000
_cell.angle_alpha   90.00
_cell.angle_beta   90.00
_cell.angle_gamma   90.00
#
_symmetry.space_group_name_H-M   'P 1'
#
loop_
_entity.id
_entity.type
_entity.pdbx_description
1 polymer ?
#
loop_
_entity_poly.entity_id
_entity_poly.type
_entity_poly.pdbx_seq_one_letter_code
_entity_poly.pdbx_strand_id
1 'polypeptide(L)'
;MAVTIEISLLSGRRALVRARLDDTVNELRKSAERQLGLDLGVLLTEDGRELMGFGTLREAGFSEGGRVSGTVRRTELISAYGCLQRSGDAWPLDLLWELEAFAALRPDGRVITWGDPGCGGDSSLVQDRLVGVQSISAASRAFAALRSDGAVVTWGDPTYGGDSGPVQKQLCRVKSIHAAAYAFAAVRMDGAAVAWGEHRYGGDCSAVQHRLSDVVDVRNTAHAFAALLANGRVITWGATASGGNSDAVQADLRNVIRIHATVFAFAALRRDGSVVTWGEPEYGGDSRTVQHLLTDVSEIRATARAFAAVRKDGVVVAWGHNLYGGDYSAVAGHLQDVRQLYASAAAFAALCWDGSVVTWGEAESGGTSAAVQHQLREIQQIHVAVHAFAACRLDGSVVTWGDPRCGGDSSQAQSMLKDVQDICAGAYAFAALCADGTVHSWGEPAFGGDSSALQEELIDIQDVKSSACAFAALRSDGRILTWGDPRCGGDIDGPQFGKEPVQRSPSGQALPDAARHSHAAFHRTAWA
;
A
#
# COMPACT_ATOMS: atom_id res chain seq x y z
N MET A 1 30.82 1.17 26.97
CA MET A 1 30.29 2.14 27.96
C MET A 1 28.78 1.93 28.03
N ALA A 2 28.20 1.90 29.24
CA ALA A 2 26.75 1.83 29.39
C ALA A 2 26.18 3.26 29.44
N VAL A 3 25.02 3.46 28.83
CA VAL A 3 24.27 4.72 28.77
C VAL A 3 22.81 4.48 29.15
N THR A 4 22.17 5.48 29.78
CA THR A 4 20.71 5.50 29.97
C THR A 4 20.05 6.22 28.81
N ILE A 5 19.04 5.60 28.20
CA ILE A 5 18.26 6.15 27.10
C ILE A 5 16.78 6.21 27.54
N GLU A 6 16.14 7.36 27.32
CA GLU A 6 14.71 7.60 27.59
C GLU A 6 13.91 7.36 26.31
N ILE A 7 13.05 6.33 26.32
CA ILE A 7 12.06 6.06 25.26
C ILE A 7 10.73 6.67 25.73
N SER A 8 10.17 7.59 24.96
CA SER A 8 8.86 8.21 25.23
C SER A 8 7.84 7.87 24.16
N LEU A 9 6.57 7.68 24.56
CA LEU A 9 5.44 7.54 23.65
C LEU A 9 4.61 8.83 23.64
N LEU A 10 3.88 9.07 22.54
CA LEU A 10 2.88 10.16 22.46
C LEU A 10 1.79 10.08 23.54
N SER A 11 1.53 8.89 24.08
CA SER A 11 0.62 8.69 25.23
C SER A 11 1.19 9.13 26.58
N GLY A 12 2.41 9.69 26.61
CA GLY A 12 3.10 10.12 27.83
C GLY A 12 3.76 8.98 28.62
N ARG A 13 3.56 7.71 28.25
CA ARG A 13 4.29 6.57 28.82
C ARG A 13 5.79 6.67 28.46
N ARG A 14 6.65 6.27 29.39
CA ARG A 14 8.12 6.33 29.22
C ARG A 14 8.80 5.09 29.78
N ALA A 15 9.94 4.72 29.18
CA ALA A 15 10.86 3.70 29.65
C ALA A 15 12.27 4.29 29.75
N LEU A 16 12.99 3.93 30.81
CA LEU A 16 14.40 4.28 31.01
C LEU A 16 15.21 3.00 30.86
N VAL A 17 15.81 2.83 29.69
CA VAL A 17 16.59 1.64 29.36
C VAL A 17 18.07 1.94 29.52
N ARG A 18 18.75 1.10 30.30
CA ARG A 18 20.20 1.11 30.41
C ARG A 18 20.77 0.12 29.39
N ALA A 19 21.41 0.64 28.34
CA ALA A 19 22.01 -0.12 27.25
C ALA A 19 23.51 0.18 27.14
N ARG A 20 24.26 -0.59 26.37
CA ARG A 20 25.65 -0.30 25.99
C ARG A 20 25.64 0.36 24.62
N LEU A 21 26.60 1.26 24.36
CA LEU A 21 26.73 1.89 23.03
C LEU A 21 26.93 0.88 21.89
N ASP A 22 27.40 -0.33 22.21
CA ASP A 22 27.65 -1.40 21.25
C ASP A 22 26.46 -2.37 21.12
N ASP A 23 25.40 -2.19 21.93
CA ASP A 23 24.11 -2.90 21.76
C ASP A 23 23.37 -2.32 20.53
N THR A 24 22.45 -3.10 19.97
CA THR A 24 21.62 -2.70 18.83
C THR A 24 20.38 -1.90 19.22
N VAL A 25 19.85 -1.12 18.28
CA VAL A 25 18.54 -0.43 18.42
C VAL A 25 17.41 -1.43 18.69
N ASN A 26 17.47 -2.65 18.14
CA ASN A 26 16.49 -3.71 18.39
C ASN A 26 16.56 -4.25 19.83
N GLU A 27 17.76 -4.32 20.44
CA GLU A 27 17.92 -4.68 21.85
C GLU A 27 17.42 -3.58 22.78
N LEU A 28 17.70 -2.31 22.46
CA LEU A 28 17.10 -1.14 23.12
C LEU A 28 15.56 -1.23 23.07
N ARG A 29 15.00 -1.48 21.89
CA ARG A 29 13.56 -1.63 21.66
C ARG A 29 12.97 -2.76 22.52
N LYS A 30 13.53 -3.97 22.44
CA LYS A 30 13.08 -5.14 23.24
C LYS A 30 13.22 -4.94 24.75
N SER A 31 14.12 -4.07 25.20
CA SER A 31 14.18 -3.68 26.60
C SER A 31 13.12 -2.64 26.98
N ALA A 32 12.74 -1.74 26.07
CA ALA A 32 11.67 -0.77 26.27
C ALA A 32 10.28 -1.44 26.23
N GLU A 33 10.03 -2.34 25.29
CA GLU A 33 8.80 -3.16 25.18
C GLU A 33 8.52 -3.90 26.50
N ARG A 34 9.54 -4.56 27.08
CA ARG A 34 9.46 -5.24 28.38
C ARG A 34 9.16 -4.31 29.57
N GLN A 35 9.52 -3.02 29.51
CA GLN A 35 9.18 -2.04 30.55
C GLN A 35 7.80 -1.41 30.34
N LEU A 36 7.40 -1.19 29.08
CA LEU A 36 6.17 -0.50 28.71
C LEU A 36 4.93 -1.41 28.64
N GLY A 37 5.14 -2.73 28.54
CA GLY A 37 4.07 -3.73 28.42
C GLY A 37 3.31 -3.64 27.09
N LEU A 38 4.02 -3.33 26.00
CA LEU A 38 3.46 -3.14 24.65
C LEU A 38 4.56 -3.30 23.59
N ASP A 39 4.17 -3.64 22.36
CA ASP A 39 5.09 -3.78 21.23
C ASP A 39 5.39 -2.43 20.57
N LEU A 40 6.66 -2.19 20.23
CA LEU A 40 7.12 -0.95 19.63
C LEU A 40 7.33 -1.13 18.13
N GLY A 41 6.82 -0.17 17.36
CA GLY A 41 7.02 -0.06 15.92
C GLY A 41 8.40 0.53 15.62
N VAL A 42 8.40 1.79 15.20
CA VAL A 42 9.60 2.56 14.86
C VAL A 42 10.11 3.30 16.10
N LEU A 43 11.44 3.41 16.21
CA LEU A 43 12.08 4.34 17.14
C LEU A 43 12.60 5.53 16.33
N LEU A 44 12.26 6.74 16.76
CA LEU A 44 12.60 8.01 16.12
C LEU A 44 13.53 8.81 17.04
N THR A 45 14.55 9.45 16.49
CA THR A 45 15.31 10.49 17.21
C THR A 45 14.51 11.80 17.31
N GLU A 46 15.00 12.77 18.08
CA GLU A 46 14.31 14.06 18.29
C GLU A 46 14.17 14.89 16.98
N ASP A 47 15.05 14.69 16.00
CA ASP A 47 14.96 15.24 14.64
C ASP A 47 14.05 14.44 13.69
N GLY A 48 13.34 13.41 14.20
CA GLY A 48 12.36 12.62 13.45
C GLY A 48 12.97 11.54 12.53
N ARG A 49 14.27 11.27 12.63
CA ARG A 49 14.94 10.23 11.84
C ARG A 49 14.68 8.84 12.44
N GLU A 50 14.28 7.90 11.58
CA GLU A 50 14.09 6.49 11.95
C GLU A 50 15.41 5.78 12.28
N LEU A 51 15.37 5.00 13.36
CA LEU A 51 16.48 4.21 13.88
C LEU A 51 16.37 2.75 13.41
N MET A 52 17.31 2.34 12.56
CA MET A 52 17.39 0.99 12.02
C MET A 52 17.69 -0.03 13.12
N GLY A 53 16.84 -1.06 13.25
CA GLY A 53 16.91 -2.04 14.35
C GLY A 53 18.28 -2.73 14.51
N PHE A 54 18.97 -3.03 13.40
CA PHE A 54 20.27 -3.68 13.38
C PHE A 54 21.47 -2.72 13.53
N GLY A 55 21.23 -1.40 13.57
CA GLY A 55 22.29 -0.42 13.86
C GLY A 55 22.66 -0.44 15.34
N THR A 56 23.92 -0.22 15.65
CA THR A 56 24.38 -0.02 17.04
C THR A 56 23.96 1.35 17.57
N LEU A 57 23.80 1.47 18.88
CA LEU A 57 23.50 2.75 19.52
C LEU A 57 24.62 3.79 19.29
N ARG A 58 25.86 3.33 19.11
CA ARG A 58 27.02 4.14 18.70
C ARG A 58 26.87 4.68 17.27
N GLU A 59 26.54 3.84 16.29
CA GLU A 59 26.28 4.28 14.90
C GLU A 59 25.10 5.27 14.83
N ALA A 60 24.09 5.09 15.67
CA ALA A 60 22.95 5.99 15.77
C ALA A 60 23.28 7.36 16.43
N GLY A 61 24.42 7.46 17.14
CA GLY A 61 24.90 8.70 17.77
C GLY A 61 24.47 8.89 19.23
N PHE A 62 24.08 7.84 19.95
CA PHE A 62 23.62 7.96 21.35
C PHE A 62 24.74 8.29 22.35
N SER A 63 24.35 9.00 23.40
CA SER A 63 25.13 9.33 24.59
C SER A 63 24.28 9.14 25.86
N GLU A 64 24.86 9.38 27.04
CA GLU A 64 24.12 9.35 28.31
C GLU A 64 22.96 10.37 28.29
N GLY A 65 21.75 9.93 28.68
CA GLY A 65 20.56 10.77 28.66
C GLY A 65 19.94 10.95 27.26
N GLY A 66 20.37 10.15 26.27
CA GLY A 66 19.79 10.18 24.92
C GLY A 66 18.28 9.90 24.92
N ARG A 67 17.56 10.56 24.01
CA ARG A 67 16.10 10.50 23.91
C ARG A 67 15.64 9.94 22.58
N VAL A 68 14.60 9.13 22.61
CA VAL A 68 13.89 8.64 21.43
C VAL A 68 12.37 8.64 21.64
N SER A 69 11.65 8.90 20.57
CA SER A 69 10.20 8.71 20.49
C SER A 69 9.90 7.34 19.92
N GLY A 70 9.10 6.53 20.62
CA GLY A 70 8.61 5.25 20.12
C GLY A 70 7.20 5.37 19.52
N THR A 71 6.94 4.68 18.41
CA THR A 71 5.57 4.38 17.98
C THR A 71 5.14 3.02 18.53
N VAL A 72 3.84 2.84 18.78
CA VAL A 72 3.28 1.54 19.15
C VAL A 72 3.00 0.77 17.86
N ARG A 73 3.45 -0.49 17.73
CA ARG A 73 3.10 -1.29 16.55
C ARG A 73 1.62 -1.69 16.63
N ARG A 74 0.86 -1.41 15.58
CA ARG A 74 -0.50 -1.93 15.36
C ARG A 74 -0.43 -3.08 14.36
N THR A 75 -1.51 -3.85 14.25
CA THR A 75 -1.67 -4.79 13.13
C THR A 75 -1.69 -3.99 11.82
N GLU A 76 -0.80 -4.30 10.88
CA GLU A 76 -0.88 -3.80 9.49
C GLU A 76 -1.44 -4.90 8.60
N LEU A 77 -2.39 -4.54 7.74
CA LEU A 77 -2.93 -5.40 6.67
C LEU A 77 -2.22 -5.07 5.35
N ILE A 78 -1.70 -6.09 4.67
CA ILE A 78 -0.98 -5.99 3.40
C ILE A 78 -1.66 -6.94 2.40
N SER A 79 -1.88 -6.47 1.17
CA SER A 79 -2.37 -7.28 0.05
C SER A 79 -1.34 -7.31 -1.08
N ALA A 80 -1.28 -8.41 -1.85
CA ALA A 80 -0.57 -8.47 -3.12
C ALA A 80 -1.00 -7.32 -4.07
N TYR A 81 -2.29 -7.01 -4.10
CA TYR A 81 -2.86 -5.90 -4.89
C TYR A 81 -2.34 -4.51 -4.48
N GLY A 82 -2.06 -4.31 -3.18
CA GLY A 82 -1.67 -3.02 -2.62
C GLY A 82 -0.35 -2.46 -3.17
N CYS A 83 0.50 -3.30 -3.77
CA CYS A 83 1.70 -2.84 -4.47
C CYS A 83 1.40 -2.09 -5.77
N LEU A 84 0.26 -2.40 -6.42
CA LEU A 84 -0.22 -1.74 -7.62
C LEU A 84 -0.80 -0.36 -7.32
N GLN A 85 -1.32 -0.14 -6.11
CA GLN A 85 -1.83 1.16 -5.65
C GLN A 85 -0.74 2.07 -5.06
N ARG A 86 0.17 1.52 -4.22
CA ARG A 86 1.12 2.35 -3.42
C ARG A 86 2.22 3.04 -4.24
N SER A 87 2.44 2.65 -5.50
CA SER A 87 3.47 3.24 -6.36
C SER A 87 3.13 4.68 -6.81
N GLY A 88 1.84 5.05 -6.88
CA GLY A 88 1.39 6.27 -7.58
C GLY A 88 1.60 6.20 -9.10
N ASP A 89 1.97 5.01 -9.57
CA ASP A 89 2.32 4.61 -10.92
C ASP A 89 1.30 3.54 -11.38
N ALA A 90 1.31 3.17 -12.66
CA ALA A 90 0.07 2.69 -13.26
C ALA A 90 -0.35 1.23 -13.08
N TRP A 91 -1.68 1.03 -13.16
CA TRP A 91 -2.40 -0.24 -13.10
C TRP A 91 -2.03 -1.24 -14.22
N PRO A 92 -1.44 -2.42 -13.90
CA PRO A 92 -1.20 -3.48 -14.88
C PRO A 92 -2.48 -4.28 -15.14
N LEU A 93 -3.27 -3.83 -16.12
CA LEU A 93 -4.55 -4.47 -16.53
C LEU A 93 -4.42 -5.97 -16.83
N ASP A 94 -3.26 -6.42 -17.34
CA ASP A 94 -3.00 -7.81 -17.71
C ASP A 94 -2.87 -8.75 -16.48
N LEU A 95 -2.85 -8.22 -15.26
CA LEU A 95 -2.69 -8.96 -13.99
C LEU A 95 -3.95 -8.97 -13.10
N LEU A 96 -5.05 -8.33 -13.53
CA LEU A 96 -6.27 -8.18 -12.71
C LEU A 96 -7.14 -9.44 -12.55
N TRP A 97 -6.73 -10.55 -13.18
CA TRP A 97 -7.42 -11.85 -13.11
C TRP A 97 -6.64 -12.89 -12.30
N GLU A 98 -5.58 -12.45 -11.62
CA GLU A 98 -4.74 -13.31 -10.82
C GLU A 98 -5.38 -13.70 -9.49
N LEU A 99 -4.97 -14.85 -8.97
CA LEU A 99 -5.32 -15.30 -7.62
C LEU A 99 -4.52 -14.44 -6.63
N GLU A 100 -5.11 -14.10 -5.47
CA GLU A 100 -4.49 -13.12 -4.58
C GLU A 100 -4.49 -13.55 -3.12
N ALA A 101 -3.58 -12.95 -2.36
CA ALA A 101 -3.34 -13.24 -0.96
C ALA A 101 -3.14 -11.97 -0.14
N PHE A 102 -3.39 -12.10 1.17
CA PHE A 102 -3.11 -11.09 2.18
C PHE A 102 -2.06 -11.59 3.17
N ALA A 103 -1.40 -10.62 3.81
CA ALA A 103 -0.57 -10.81 4.99
C ALA A 103 -0.96 -9.81 6.08
N ALA A 104 -1.08 -10.25 7.32
CA ALA A 104 -1.22 -9.41 8.50
C ALA A 104 0.10 -9.40 9.29
N LEU A 105 0.73 -8.24 9.41
CA LEU A 105 1.85 -8.02 10.32
C LEU A 105 1.31 -7.65 11.69
N ARG A 106 1.49 -8.53 12.68
CA ARG A 106 1.01 -8.33 14.05
C ARG A 106 1.91 -7.40 14.88
N PRO A 107 1.40 -6.81 15.98
CA PRO A 107 2.20 -6.02 16.92
C PRO A 107 3.48 -6.72 17.41
N ASP A 108 3.39 -8.01 17.73
CA ASP A 108 4.50 -8.88 18.16
C ASP A 108 5.55 -9.17 17.05
N GLY A 109 5.37 -8.62 15.84
CA GLY A 109 6.26 -8.80 14.70
C GLY A 109 6.18 -10.18 14.06
N ARG A 110 5.10 -10.96 14.32
CA ARG A 110 4.76 -12.17 13.58
C ARG A 110 3.88 -11.84 12.37
N VAL A 111 3.84 -12.76 11.41
CA VAL A 111 3.04 -12.66 10.19
C VAL A 111 1.98 -13.77 10.18
N ILE A 112 0.80 -13.48 9.66
CA ILE A 112 -0.24 -14.45 9.29
C ILE A 112 -0.60 -14.18 7.82
N THR A 113 -0.87 -15.21 7.03
CA THR A 113 -1.28 -15.10 5.62
C THR A 113 -2.56 -15.88 5.34
N TRP A 114 -3.32 -15.46 4.33
CA TRP A 114 -4.50 -16.16 3.81
C TRP A 114 -4.79 -15.72 2.36
N GLY A 115 -5.78 -16.34 1.72
CA GLY A 115 -6.02 -16.25 0.27
C GLY A 115 -5.31 -17.38 -0.48
N ASP A 116 -4.99 -17.18 -1.75
CA ASP A 116 -4.45 -18.25 -2.60
C ASP A 116 -3.05 -18.74 -2.15
N PRO A 117 -2.84 -20.04 -1.88
CA PRO A 117 -1.55 -20.57 -1.45
C PRO A 117 -0.42 -20.37 -2.47
N GLY A 118 -0.71 -20.47 -3.78
CA GLY A 118 0.27 -20.28 -4.84
C GLY A 118 0.77 -18.84 -4.93
N CYS A 119 -0.07 -17.88 -4.56
CA CYS A 119 0.25 -16.44 -4.56
C CYS A 119 0.77 -15.91 -3.21
N GLY A 120 1.06 -16.81 -2.26
CA GLY A 120 1.65 -16.48 -0.95
C GLY A 120 0.67 -16.43 0.22
N GLY A 121 -0.56 -16.93 0.04
CA GLY A 121 -1.55 -17.11 1.11
C GLY A 121 -1.15 -18.16 2.14
N ASP A 122 -0.21 -19.07 1.82
CA ASP A 122 0.42 -20.00 2.76
C ASP A 122 1.89 -19.61 3.03
N SER A 123 2.19 -19.20 4.26
CA SER A 123 3.54 -18.92 4.77
C SER A 123 4.10 -20.02 5.67
N SER A 124 3.42 -21.16 5.83
CA SER A 124 3.75 -22.23 6.79
C SER A 124 5.19 -22.72 6.69
N LEU A 125 5.74 -22.81 5.46
CA LEU A 125 7.11 -23.24 5.18
C LEU A 125 8.21 -22.28 5.67
N VAL A 126 7.86 -21.03 6.01
CA VAL A 126 8.80 -20.00 6.50
C VAL A 126 8.36 -19.37 7.82
N GLN A 127 7.32 -19.92 8.47
CA GLN A 127 6.67 -19.31 9.62
C GLN A 127 7.58 -19.18 10.86
N ASP A 128 8.58 -20.05 10.99
CA ASP A 128 9.64 -19.98 12.00
C ASP A 128 10.60 -18.78 11.77
N ARG A 129 10.77 -18.36 10.52
CA ARG A 129 11.60 -17.23 10.10
C ARG A 129 10.85 -15.90 10.13
N LEU A 130 9.52 -15.90 10.06
CA LEU A 130 8.64 -14.70 10.09
C LEU A 130 8.44 -14.16 11.52
N VAL A 131 9.55 -13.81 12.17
CA VAL A 131 9.60 -13.28 13.54
C VAL A 131 10.38 -11.96 13.60
N GLY A 132 9.86 -10.98 14.35
CA GLY A 132 10.46 -9.65 14.46
C GLY A 132 10.45 -8.86 13.15
N VAL A 133 9.46 -9.15 12.28
CA VAL A 133 9.22 -8.45 11.00
C VAL A 133 8.87 -6.98 11.27
N GLN A 134 9.33 -6.10 10.40
CA GLN A 134 9.13 -4.65 10.47
C GLN A 134 8.21 -4.13 9.37
N SER A 135 8.34 -4.68 8.17
CA SER A 135 7.50 -4.37 7.02
C SER A 135 7.39 -5.60 6.12
N ILE A 136 6.31 -5.63 5.34
CA ILE A 136 6.08 -6.64 4.30
C ILE A 136 5.87 -5.90 2.98
N SER A 137 6.62 -6.29 1.96
CA SER A 137 6.41 -5.86 0.58
C SER A 137 5.83 -7.04 -0.20
N ALA A 138 4.82 -6.79 -1.02
CA ALA A 138 4.17 -7.81 -1.85
C ALA A 138 4.38 -7.51 -3.33
N ALA A 139 4.63 -8.55 -4.12
CA ALA A 139 4.54 -8.58 -5.58
C ALA A 139 3.23 -9.30 -5.96
N SER A 140 2.94 -9.49 -7.25
CA SER A 140 1.64 -10.04 -7.70
C SER A 140 1.34 -11.46 -7.17
N ARG A 141 2.36 -12.30 -6.96
CA ARG A 141 2.20 -13.68 -6.43
C ARG A 141 3.20 -14.07 -5.34
N ALA A 142 3.87 -13.10 -4.74
CA ALA A 142 4.96 -13.35 -3.80
C ALA A 142 5.08 -12.23 -2.76
N PHE A 143 5.69 -12.54 -1.61
CA PHE A 143 5.90 -11.59 -0.53
C PHE A 143 7.35 -11.62 -0.04
N ALA A 144 7.79 -10.49 0.50
CA ALA A 144 9.08 -10.29 1.12
C ALA A 144 8.93 -9.54 2.45
N ALA A 145 9.27 -10.20 3.56
CA ALA A 145 9.31 -9.60 4.89
C ALA A 145 10.71 -9.09 5.21
N LEU A 146 10.81 -7.82 5.60
CA LEU A 146 12.03 -7.23 6.18
C LEU A 146 12.00 -7.38 7.70
N ARG A 147 13.01 -8.06 8.25
CA ARG A 147 13.17 -8.26 9.70
C ARG A 147 13.94 -7.12 10.37
N SER A 148 13.74 -6.98 11.68
CA SER A 148 14.42 -5.99 12.54
C SER A 148 15.95 -6.14 12.61
N ASP A 149 16.49 -7.30 12.22
CA ASP A 149 17.93 -7.58 12.05
C ASP A 149 18.46 -7.25 10.64
N GLY A 150 17.61 -6.75 9.74
CA GLY A 150 17.96 -6.39 8.37
C GLY A 150 18.08 -7.59 7.42
N ALA A 151 17.62 -8.77 7.84
CA ALA A 151 17.46 -9.94 6.99
C ALA A 151 16.11 -9.92 6.24
N VAL A 152 16.07 -10.60 5.10
CA VAL A 152 14.86 -10.75 4.27
C VAL A 152 14.41 -12.21 4.28
N VAL A 153 13.10 -12.43 4.34
CA VAL A 153 12.42 -13.73 4.21
C VAL A 153 11.35 -13.59 3.13
N THR A 154 11.32 -14.51 2.17
CA THR A 154 10.36 -14.50 1.05
C THR A 154 9.50 -15.77 1.03
N TRP A 155 8.32 -15.68 0.44
CA TRP A 155 7.41 -16.80 0.18
C TRP A 155 6.43 -16.48 -0.97
N GLY A 156 5.64 -17.46 -1.41
CA GLY A 156 4.82 -17.40 -2.62
C GLY A 156 5.52 -17.98 -3.85
N ASP A 157 5.06 -17.62 -5.05
CA ASP A 157 5.57 -18.17 -6.32
C ASP A 157 7.07 -17.82 -6.52
N PRO A 158 7.97 -18.82 -6.64
CA PRO A 158 9.39 -18.58 -6.83
C PRO A 158 9.72 -17.73 -8.07
N THR A 159 8.92 -17.84 -9.14
CA THR A 159 9.15 -17.09 -10.39
C THR A 159 8.82 -15.59 -10.24
N TYR A 160 7.96 -15.23 -9.28
CA TYR A 160 7.62 -13.85 -8.93
C TYR A 160 8.51 -13.29 -7.79
N GLY A 161 9.55 -14.03 -7.39
CA GLY A 161 10.47 -13.63 -6.31
C GLY A 161 10.13 -14.20 -4.92
N GLY A 162 9.26 -15.22 -4.84
CA GLY A 162 8.99 -15.97 -3.61
C GLY A 162 10.22 -16.72 -3.06
N ASP A 163 11.22 -16.99 -3.90
CA ASP A 163 12.52 -17.52 -3.48
C ASP A 163 13.65 -16.47 -3.67
N SER A 164 14.20 -15.99 -2.55
CA SER A 164 15.38 -15.13 -2.49
C SER A 164 16.69 -15.91 -2.22
N GLY A 165 16.64 -17.23 -2.10
CA GLY A 165 17.77 -18.12 -1.85
C GLY A 165 19.03 -17.84 -2.69
N PRO A 166 18.92 -17.64 -4.02
CA PRO A 166 20.07 -17.31 -4.87
C PRO A 166 20.83 -16.04 -4.47
N VAL A 167 20.14 -15.05 -3.88
CA VAL A 167 20.71 -13.76 -3.47
C VAL A 167 20.77 -13.57 -1.95
N GLN A 168 20.37 -14.55 -1.14
CA GLN A 168 20.22 -14.42 0.31
C GLN A 168 21.51 -13.93 1.02
N LYS A 169 22.70 -14.27 0.50
CA LYS A 169 24.00 -13.78 1.02
C LYS A 169 24.24 -12.29 0.78
N GLN A 170 23.61 -11.72 -0.26
CA GLN A 170 23.68 -10.30 -0.61
C GLN A 170 22.63 -9.49 0.19
N LEU A 171 21.49 -10.09 0.54
CA LEU A 171 20.41 -9.48 1.33
C LEU A 171 20.77 -9.33 2.83
N CYS A 172 21.81 -8.54 3.10
CA CYS A 172 22.28 -8.19 4.45
C CYS A 172 22.24 -6.67 4.68
N ARG A 173 21.84 -6.25 5.89
CA ARG A 173 21.60 -4.84 6.27
C ARG A 173 20.68 -4.12 5.27
N VAL A 174 19.58 -4.78 4.90
CA VAL A 174 18.56 -4.21 4.00
C VAL A 174 17.86 -3.04 4.70
N LYS A 175 17.70 -1.94 3.97
CA LYS A 175 17.01 -0.70 4.39
C LYS A 175 15.56 -0.69 3.94
N SER A 176 15.28 -1.05 2.70
CA SER A 176 13.93 -1.08 2.12
C SER A 176 13.83 -2.11 1.00
N ILE A 177 12.60 -2.56 0.72
CA ILE A 177 12.28 -3.51 -0.36
C ILE A 177 11.19 -2.89 -1.23
N HIS A 178 11.45 -2.84 -2.53
CA HIS A 178 10.51 -2.40 -3.55
C HIS A 178 10.07 -3.61 -4.36
N ALA A 179 8.78 -3.73 -4.65
CA ALA A 179 8.20 -4.84 -5.38
C ALA A 179 7.65 -4.34 -6.72
N ALA A 180 8.04 -5.02 -7.80
CA ALA A 180 7.37 -4.99 -9.08
C ALA A 180 6.47 -6.22 -9.22
N ALA A 181 5.75 -6.35 -10.34
CA ALA A 181 4.85 -7.48 -10.57
C ALA A 181 5.55 -8.84 -10.41
N TYR A 182 6.73 -9.02 -11.01
CA TYR A 182 7.43 -10.31 -11.11
C TYR A 182 8.77 -10.38 -10.35
N ALA A 183 9.16 -9.31 -9.65
CA ALA A 183 10.51 -9.17 -9.10
C ALA A 183 10.54 -8.17 -7.93
N PHE A 184 11.59 -8.26 -7.12
CA PHE A 184 11.86 -7.34 -6.02
C PHE A 184 13.24 -6.69 -6.16
N ALA A 185 13.38 -5.50 -5.58
CA ALA A 185 14.63 -4.77 -5.45
C ALA A 185 14.82 -4.27 -4.00
N ALA A 186 15.78 -4.86 -3.29
CA ALA A 186 16.18 -4.41 -1.95
C ALA A 186 17.29 -3.35 -2.03
N VAL A 187 17.15 -2.25 -1.30
CA VAL A 187 18.22 -1.27 -1.09
C VAL A 187 18.91 -1.57 0.25
N ARG A 188 20.24 -1.65 0.26
CA ARG A 188 21.07 -1.92 1.43
C ARG A 188 21.58 -0.61 2.04
N MET A 189 22.01 -0.66 3.31
CA MET A 189 22.51 0.51 4.03
C MET A 189 23.81 1.12 3.48
N ASP A 190 24.57 0.38 2.68
CA ASP A 190 25.73 0.88 1.93
C ASP A 190 25.34 1.51 0.56
N GLY A 191 24.05 1.73 0.33
CA GLY A 191 23.50 2.33 -0.89
C GLY A 191 23.47 1.39 -2.09
N ALA A 192 23.91 0.13 -1.94
CA ALA A 192 23.82 -0.88 -2.99
C ALA A 192 22.39 -1.44 -3.11
N ALA A 193 21.94 -1.71 -4.33
CA ALA A 193 20.69 -2.45 -4.57
C ALA A 193 20.97 -3.92 -4.92
N VAL A 194 20.01 -4.81 -4.63
CA VAL A 194 20.03 -6.24 -4.95
C VAL A 194 18.64 -6.63 -5.44
N ALA A 195 18.54 -7.25 -6.62
CA ALA A 195 17.29 -7.71 -7.19
C ALA A 195 17.15 -9.25 -7.19
N TRP A 196 15.91 -9.74 -7.21
CA TRP A 196 15.57 -11.16 -7.41
C TRP A 196 14.13 -11.32 -7.96
N GLY A 197 13.80 -12.52 -8.46
CA GLY A 197 12.55 -12.81 -9.18
C GLY A 197 12.83 -13.12 -10.66
N GLU A 198 11.84 -12.88 -11.53
CA GLU A 198 11.99 -13.16 -12.97
C GLU A 198 13.11 -12.29 -13.58
N HIS A 199 14.15 -12.97 -14.08
CA HIS A 199 15.40 -12.34 -14.52
C HIS A 199 15.19 -11.37 -15.69
N ARG A 200 14.23 -11.65 -16.58
CA ARG A 200 13.89 -10.77 -17.72
C ARG A 200 13.13 -9.52 -17.30
N TYR A 201 12.45 -9.56 -16.16
CA TYR A 201 11.54 -8.53 -15.67
C TYR A 201 12.11 -7.75 -14.47
N GLY A 202 13.44 -7.68 -14.40
CA GLY A 202 14.17 -6.88 -13.42
C GLY A 202 14.70 -7.65 -12.20
N GLY A 203 14.49 -8.96 -12.13
CA GLY A 203 15.03 -9.84 -11.08
C GLY A 203 16.55 -10.02 -11.08
N ASP A 204 17.27 -9.44 -12.05
CA ASP A 204 18.74 -9.39 -12.06
C ASP A 204 19.24 -7.97 -12.36
N CYS A 205 20.04 -7.41 -11.45
CA CYS A 205 20.69 -6.10 -11.58
C CYS A 205 22.23 -6.20 -11.73
N SER A 206 22.79 -7.41 -11.84
CA SER A 206 24.25 -7.67 -11.85
C SER A 206 25.01 -6.85 -12.88
N ALA A 207 24.47 -6.68 -14.09
CA ALA A 207 25.06 -5.90 -15.18
C ALA A 207 25.26 -4.41 -14.81
N VAL A 208 24.40 -3.84 -13.97
CA VAL A 208 24.45 -2.44 -13.51
C VAL A 208 24.89 -2.28 -12.06
N GLN A 209 25.24 -3.37 -11.37
CA GLN A 209 25.59 -3.38 -9.94
C GLN A 209 26.64 -2.34 -9.56
N HIS A 210 27.67 -2.17 -10.40
CA HIS A 210 28.75 -1.20 -10.21
C HIS A 210 28.33 0.28 -10.34
N ARG A 211 27.11 0.54 -10.84
CA ARG A 211 26.48 1.88 -10.97
C ARG A 211 25.46 2.14 -9.86
N LEU A 212 25.03 1.11 -9.14
CA LEU A 212 24.02 1.17 -8.08
C LEU A 212 24.70 1.46 -6.74
N SER A 213 25.19 2.69 -6.57
CA SER A 213 25.78 3.22 -5.34
C SER A 213 25.02 4.45 -4.88
N ASP A 214 24.81 4.60 -3.57
CA ASP A 214 24.01 5.69 -2.98
C ASP A 214 22.58 5.77 -3.54
N VAL A 215 21.94 4.61 -3.76
CA VAL A 215 20.52 4.54 -4.15
C VAL A 215 19.66 5.13 -3.04
N VAL A 216 18.90 6.18 -3.35
CA VAL A 216 17.98 6.84 -2.41
C VAL A 216 16.54 6.41 -2.60
N ASP A 217 16.17 6.01 -3.82
CA ASP A 217 14.79 5.70 -4.20
C ASP A 217 14.75 4.73 -5.38
N VAL A 218 13.73 3.87 -5.47
CA VAL A 218 13.54 2.93 -6.59
C VAL A 218 12.07 2.91 -7.03
N ARG A 219 11.83 3.16 -8.32
CA ARG A 219 10.54 2.95 -9.01
C ARG A 219 10.63 1.76 -9.96
N ASN A 220 9.47 1.29 -10.40
CA ASN A 220 9.35 0.18 -11.33
C ASN A 220 8.18 0.37 -12.29
N THR A 221 8.34 -0.16 -13.50
CA THR A 221 7.22 -0.54 -14.38
C THR A 221 6.78 -1.97 -14.01
N ALA A 222 5.99 -2.65 -14.83
CA ALA A 222 5.68 -4.06 -14.61
C ALA A 222 6.91 -4.98 -14.81
N HIS A 223 7.87 -4.60 -15.67
CA HIS A 223 9.00 -5.44 -16.10
C HIS A 223 10.39 -4.81 -15.98
N ALA A 224 10.52 -3.61 -15.39
CA ALA A 224 11.80 -2.93 -15.24
C ALA A 224 11.84 -2.04 -13.99
N PHE A 225 13.04 -1.70 -13.56
CA PHE A 225 13.29 -0.82 -12.42
C PHE A 225 14.13 0.40 -12.82
N ALA A 226 13.93 1.49 -12.08
CA ALA A 226 14.72 2.71 -12.16
C ALA A 226 15.11 3.16 -10.76
N ALA A 227 16.41 3.10 -10.46
CA ALA A 227 16.99 3.61 -9.21
C ALA A 227 17.43 5.07 -9.37
N LEU A 228 16.97 5.92 -8.46
CA LEU A 228 17.46 7.28 -8.28
C LEU A 228 18.62 7.26 -7.28
N LEU A 229 19.75 7.84 -7.67
CA LEU A 229 20.94 7.98 -6.82
C LEU A 229 20.94 9.33 -6.11
N ALA A 230 21.62 9.44 -4.96
CA ALA A 230 21.75 10.67 -4.18
C ALA A 230 22.28 11.88 -4.97
N ASN A 231 23.05 11.64 -6.03
CA ASN A 231 23.57 12.66 -6.95
C ASN A 231 22.55 13.13 -8.03
N GLY A 232 21.32 12.62 -8.01
CA GLY A 232 20.26 12.95 -8.96
C GLY A 232 20.41 12.32 -10.34
N ARG A 233 21.23 11.27 -10.49
CA ARG A 233 21.25 10.40 -11.68
C ARG A 233 20.29 9.24 -11.52
N VAL A 234 19.83 8.71 -12.66
CA VAL A 234 19.00 7.50 -12.73
C VAL A 234 19.76 6.36 -13.40
N ILE A 235 19.59 5.15 -12.86
CA ILE A 235 20.12 3.88 -13.39
C ILE A 235 18.95 2.92 -13.57
N THR A 236 18.84 2.26 -14.73
CA THR A 236 17.74 1.33 -15.04
C THR A 236 18.23 -0.09 -15.31
N TRP A 237 17.36 -1.08 -15.10
CA TRP A 237 17.56 -2.48 -15.48
C TRP A 237 16.21 -3.21 -15.67
N GLY A 238 16.24 -4.43 -16.22
CA GLY A 238 15.05 -5.21 -16.58
C GLY A 238 14.74 -5.14 -18.08
N ALA A 239 13.48 -5.34 -18.46
CA ALA A 239 13.08 -5.43 -19.86
C ALA A 239 13.30 -4.11 -20.60
N THR A 240 14.10 -4.14 -21.68
CA THR A 240 14.43 -2.97 -22.52
C THR A 240 13.20 -2.22 -23.01
N ALA A 241 12.19 -2.94 -23.53
CA ALA A 241 10.94 -2.35 -24.02
C ALA A 241 10.15 -1.65 -22.91
N SER A 242 10.26 -2.12 -21.66
CA SER A 242 9.53 -1.58 -20.51
C SER A 242 10.33 -0.53 -19.72
N GLY A 243 11.30 0.13 -20.36
CA GLY A 243 12.13 1.17 -19.75
C GLY A 243 13.38 0.70 -19.00
N GLY A 244 13.72 -0.60 -19.09
CA GLY A 244 14.93 -1.18 -18.48
C GLY A 244 16.25 -0.68 -19.08
N ASN A 245 16.21 -0.02 -20.24
CA ASN A 245 17.34 0.70 -20.82
C ASN A 245 17.01 2.20 -20.96
N SER A 246 17.87 3.06 -20.42
CA SER A 246 17.77 4.52 -20.47
C SER A 246 18.95 5.20 -21.18
N ASP A 247 19.84 4.45 -21.83
CA ASP A 247 21.09 4.95 -22.44
C ASP A 247 20.84 6.12 -23.43
N ALA A 248 19.75 6.06 -24.20
CA ALA A 248 19.38 7.10 -25.17
C ALA A 248 19.06 8.46 -24.53
N VAL A 249 18.63 8.50 -23.26
CA VAL A 249 18.28 9.72 -22.52
C VAL A 249 19.20 9.95 -21.31
N GLN A 250 20.24 9.13 -21.14
CA GLN A 250 21.08 9.08 -19.94
C GLN A 250 21.82 10.40 -19.65
N ALA A 251 22.05 11.24 -20.66
CA ALA A 251 22.64 12.56 -20.53
C ALA A 251 21.68 13.59 -19.89
N ASP A 252 20.37 13.41 -20.06
CA ASP A 252 19.33 14.29 -19.53
C ASP A 252 18.78 13.80 -18.19
N LEU A 253 18.98 12.52 -17.84
CA LEU A 253 18.71 11.95 -16.51
C LEU A 253 19.74 12.39 -15.45
N ARG A 254 19.75 13.70 -15.18
CA ARG A 254 20.58 14.43 -14.21
C ARG A 254 19.75 15.45 -13.44
N ASN A 255 20.07 15.66 -12.17
CA ASN A 255 19.27 16.46 -11.23
C ASN A 255 17.80 16.00 -11.15
N VAL A 256 17.55 14.70 -11.34
CA VAL A 256 16.24 14.09 -11.13
C VAL A 256 15.90 14.16 -9.64
N ILE A 257 14.65 14.49 -9.32
CA ILE A 257 14.12 14.58 -7.95
C ILE A 257 13.00 13.58 -7.68
N ARG A 258 12.34 13.06 -8.73
CA ARG A 258 11.32 12.03 -8.65
C ARG A 258 11.25 11.27 -9.97
N ILE A 259 10.91 9.99 -9.89
CA ILE A 259 10.58 9.13 -11.04
C ILE A 259 9.10 8.73 -10.88
N HIS A 260 8.40 8.64 -12.01
CA HIS A 260 7.06 8.09 -12.16
C HIS A 260 7.08 7.03 -13.27
N ALA A 261 6.08 6.14 -13.28
CA ALA A 261 5.97 5.04 -14.23
C ALA A 261 4.53 4.80 -14.71
N THR A 262 4.39 4.39 -15.96
CA THR A 262 3.22 3.64 -16.46
C THR A 262 3.52 2.15 -16.40
N VAL A 263 2.68 1.30 -17.01
CA VAL A 263 2.92 -0.15 -17.02
C VAL A 263 4.23 -0.52 -17.73
N PHE A 264 4.68 0.25 -18.73
CA PHE A 264 5.92 -0.01 -19.51
C PHE A 264 6.79 1.23 -19.85
N ALA A 265 6.52 2.40 -19.28
CA ALA A 265 7.37 3.59 -19.47
C ALA A 265 7.63 4.35 -18.18
N PHE A 266 8.63 5.23 -18.19
CA PHE A 266 9.00 6.10 -17.07
C PHE A 266 9.00 7.57 -17.47
N ALA A 267 8.74 8.43 -16.48
CA ALA A 267 8.89 9.88 -16.55
C ALA A 267 9.70 10.39 -15.34
N ALA A 268 10.87 10.99 -15.58
CA ALA A 268 11.70 11.60 -14.54
C ALA A 268 11.45 13.11 -14.45
N LEU A 269 11.01 13.57 -13.29
CA LEU A 269 10.90 14.98 -12.95
C LEU A 269 12.26 15.50 -12.46
N ARG A 270 12.77 16.54 -13.10
CA ARG A 270 14.04 17.21 -12.75
C ARG A 270 13.81 18.40 -11.84
N ARG A 271 14.86 18.81 -11.11
CA ARG A 271 14.85 19.94 -10.16
C ARG A 271 14.46 21.29 -10.79
N ASP A 272 14.67 21.44 -12.09
CA ASP A 272 14.26 22.61 -12.89
C ASP A 272 12.79 22.56 -13.36
N GLY A 273 12.02 21.52 -12.99
CA GLY A 273 10.64 21.34 -13.43
C GLY A 273 10.50 20.81 -14.85
N SER A 274 11.59 20.40 -15.51
CA SER A 274 11.52 19.69 -16.79
C SER A 274 11.30 18.19 -16.60
N VAL A 275 10.70 17.53 -17.59
CA VAL A 275 10.43 16.08 -17.59
C VAL A 275 11.24 15.39 -18.69
N VAL A 276 11.76 14.20 -18.41
CA VAL A 276 12.44 13.31 -19.37
C VAL A 276 11.76 11.95 -19.33
N THR A 277 11.32 11.43 -20.49
CA THR A 277 10.63 10.12 -20.58
C THR A 277 11.46 9.07 -21.32
N TRP A 278 11.21 7.80 -21.03
CA TRP A 278 11.76 6.65 -21.77
C TRP A 278 10.93 5.38 -21.53
N GLY A 279 11.19 4.33 -22.31
CA GLY A 279 10.40 3.09 -22.33
C GLY A 279 9.50 3.02 -23.56
N GLU A 280 8.43 2.22 -23.49
CA GLU A 280 7.54 2.00 -24.63
C GLU A 280 6.81 3.30 -25.05
N PRO A 281 6.96 3.79 -26.30
CA PRO A 281 6.36 5.03 -26.76
C PRO A 281 4.84 5.12 -26.54
N GLU A 282 4.10 4.06 -26.89
CA GLU A 282 2.64 4.00 -26.73
C GLU A 282 2.20 4.02 -25.26
N TYR A 283 3.10 3.79 -24.31
CA TYR A 283 2.83 3.84 -22.87
C TYR A 283 3.31 5.16 -22.25
N GLY A 284 3.61 6.19 -23.06
CA GLY A 284 4.09 7.50 -22.60
C GLY A 284 5.62 7.62 -22.52
N GLY A 285 6.36 6.65 -23.06
CA GLY A 285 7.83 6.70 -23.18
C GLY A 285 8.33 7.76 -24.15
N ASP A 286 7.47 8.31 -25.01
CA ASP A 286 7.74 9.42 -25.92
C ASP A 286 6.88 10.64 -25.59
N SER A 287 7.52 11.72 -25.12
CA SER A 287 6.91 13.02 -24.84
C SER A 287 7.21 14.09 -25.90
N ARG A 288 7.87 13.76 -27.03
CA ARG A 288 8.42 14.76 -27.98
C ARG A 288 7.40 15.78 -28.50
N THR A 289 6.15 15.37 -28.66
CA THR A 289 5.04 16.24 -29.11
C THR A 289 4.71 17.34 -28.10
N VAL A 290 4.78 17.04 -26.80
CA VAL A 290 4.43 17.95 -25.69
C VAL A 290 5.65 18.47 -24.92
N GLN A 291 6.87 18.08 -25.29
CA GLN A 291 8.10 18.37 -24.53
C GLN A 291 8.32 19.86 -24.23
N HIS A 292 7.87 20.74 -25.12
CA HIS A 292 7.94 22.20 -24.96
C HIS A 292 6.96 22.75 -23.90
N LEU A 293 5.93 21.99 -23.54
CA LEU A 293 4.96 22.30 -22.48
C LEU A 293 5.36 21.70 -21.13
N LEU A 294 6.21 20.66 -21.10
CA LEU A 294 6.69 19.99 -19.88
C LEU A 294 7.79 20.80 -19.17
N THR A 295 7.42 22.02 -18.76
CA THR A 295 8.24 23.00 -18.05
C THR A 295 7.50 23.49 -16.81
N ASP A 296 8.24 23.73 -15.72
CA ASP A 296 7.68 24.04 -14.41
C ASP A 296 6.65 23.03 -13.90
N VAL A 297 6.85 21.73 -14.20
CA VAL A 297 6.04 20.64 -13.67
C VAL A 297 6.23 20.51 -12.16
N SER A 298 5.12 20.38 -11.43
CA SER A 298 5.05 20.18 -9.98
C SER A 298 4.60 18.77 -9.60
N GLU A 299 3.72 18.17 -10.40
CA GLU A 299 3.14 16.85 -10.18
C GLU A 299 3.03 16.07 -11.49
N ILE A 300 3.22 14.75 -11.44
CA ILE A 300 2.87 13.80 -12.50
C ILE A 300 1.99 12.69 -11.90
N ARG A 301 1.06 12.17 -12.69
CA ARG A 301 0.26 10.95 -12.46
C ARG A 301 0.24 10.10 -13.73
N ALA A 302 -0.06 8.82 -13.57
CA ALA A 302 -0.07 7.84 -14.66
C ALA A 302 -1.36 6.99 -14.65
N THR A 303 -1.97 6.81 -15.82
CA THR A 303 -2.86 5.67 -16.12
C THR A 303 -2.02 4.54 -16.74
N ALA A 304 -2.60 3.37 -17.05
CA ALA A 304 -1.86 2.21 -17.54
C ALA A 304 -0.90 2.52 -18.72
N ARG A 305 -1.27 3.49 -19.57
CA ARG A 305 -0.56 3.81 -20.83
C ARG A 305 -0.36 5.31 -21.10
N ALA A 306 -0.69 6.19 -20.16
CA ALA A 306 -0.54 7.63 -20.35
C ALA A 306 -0.09 8.33 -19.05
N PHE A 307 0.55 9.48 -19.21
CA PHE A 307 0.91 10.38 -18.13
C PHE A 307 0.12 11.69 -18.24
N ALA A 308 -0.16 12.31 -17.10
CA ALA A 308 -0.63 13.68 -17.00
C ALA A 308 0.22 14.44 -15.97
N ALA A 309 0.68 15.62 -16.34
CA ALA A 309 1.52 16.50 -15.53
C ALA A 309 0.80 17.80 -15.19
N VAL A 310 0.83 18.22 -13.93
CA VAL A 310 0.40 19.55 -13.49
C VAL A 310 1.62 20.47 -13.47
N ARG A 311 1.50 21.64 -14.06
CA ARG A 311 2.49 22.71 -14.00
C ARG A 311 2.21 23.64 -12.80
N LYS A 312 3.22 24.39 -12.35
CA LYS A 312 3.09 25.34 -11.22
C LYS A 312 2.04 26.43 -11.42
N ASP A 313 1.63 26.69 -12.67
CA ASP A 313 0.55 27.60 -13.04
C ASP A 313 -0.83 26.91 -13.12
N GLY A 314 -0.96 25.67 -12.64
CA GLY A 314 -2.22 24.93 -12.59
C GLY A 314 -2.65 24.30 -13.93
N VAL A 315 -1.85 24.47 -14.99
CA VAL A 315 -2.14 23.91 -16.33
C VAL A 315 -1.75 22.43 -16.39
N VAL A 316 -2.63 21.60 -16.96
CA VAL A 316 -2.34 20.17 -17.20
C VAL A 316 -1.85 19.93 -18.63
N VAL A 317 -0.87 19.02 -18.76
CA VAL A 317 -0.37 18.48 -20.02
C VAL A 317 -0.39 16.95 -19.93
N ALA A 318 -1.04 16.26 -20.86
CA ALA A 318 -1.07 14.80 -20.93
C ALA A 318 -0.41 14.26 -22.21
N TRP A 319 0.09 13.02 -22.16
CA TRP A 319 0.71 12.31 -23.29
C TRP A 319 0.72 10.78 -23.06
N GLY A 320 1.01 10.02 -24.12
CA GLY A 320 0.89 8.56 -24.15
C GLY A 320 -0.33 8.11 -24.96
N HIS A 321 -0.84 6.90 -24.73
CA HIS A 321 -1.92 6.35 -25.54
C HIS A 321 -3.20 7.19 -25.46
N ASN A 322 -3.73 7.61 -26.62
CA ASN A 322 -4.88 8.51 -26.72
C ASN A 322 -6.08 8.08 -25.85
N LEU A 323 -6.53 6.83 -26.01
CA LEU A 323 -7.67 6.27 -25.26
C LEU A 323 -7.45 6.17 -23.74
N TYR A 324 -6.19 6.17 -23.26
CA TYR A 324 -5.88 6.04 -21.83
C TYR A 324 -5.69 7.42 -21.16
N GLY A 325 -6.14 8.49 -21.83
CA GLY A 325 -6.00 9.87 -21.35
C GLY A 325 -4.80 10.64 -21.89
N GLY A 326 -4.05 10.06 -22.84
CA GLY A 326 -2.98 10.76 -23.55
C GLY A 326 -3.48 11.88 -24.47
N ASP A 327 -4.69 11.74 -25.01
CA ASP A 327 -5.41 12.84 -25.68
C ASP A 327 -6.32 13.54 -24.67
N TYR A 328 -6.02 14.81 -24.41
CA TYR A 328 -6.77 15.70 -23.53
C TYR A 328 -7.35 16.91 -24.28
N SER A 329 -7.25 16.93 -25.62
CA SER A 329 -7.58 18.09 -26.47
C SER A 329 -9.01 18.60 -26.27
N ALA A 330 -9.97 17.70 -26.07
CA ALA A 330 -11.38 18.03 -25.81
C ALA A 330 -11.62 18.77 -24.48
N VAL A 331 -10.72 18.64 -23.51
CA VAL A 331 -10.85 19.22 -22.16
C VAL A 331 -9.76 20.24 -21.82
N ALA A 332 -8.75 20.44 -22.66
CA ALA A 332 -7.58 21.28 -22.40
C ALA A 332 -7.93 22.71 -21.94
N GLY A 333 -9.00 23.31 -22.47
CA GLY A 333 -9.49 24.64 -22.07
C GLY A 333 -10.09 24.71 -20.66
N HIS A 334 -10.44 23.56 -20.07
CA HIS A 334 -10.97 23.44 -18.70
C HIS A 334 -9.91 22.95 -17.69
N LEU A 335 -8.72 22.56 -18.16
CA LEU A 335 -7.61 22.10 -17.33
C LEU A 335 -6.64 23.24 -17.01
N GLN A 336 -7.19 24.30 -16.44
CA GLN A 336 -6.53 25.45 -15.85
C GLN A 336 -6.91 25.48 -14.36
N ASP A 337 -6.04 25.94 -13.46
CA ASP A 337 -6.27 25.95 -12.00
C ASP A 337 -6.52 24.56 -11.36
N VAL A 338 -5.88 23.51 -11.89
CA VAL A 338 -5.93 22.16 -11.30
C VAL A 338 -5.10 22.10 -10.01
N ARG A 339 -5.74 21.61 -8.93
CA ARG A 339 -5.14 21.40 -7.61
C ARG A 339 -4.43 20.05 -7.50
N GLN A 340 -5.03 19.00 -8.05
CA GLN A 340 -4.57 17.62 -7.89
C GLN A 340 -5.08 16.71 -9.02
N LEU A 341 -4.25 15.76 -9.44
CA LEU A 341 -4.64 14.70 -10.38
C LEU A 341 -4.90 13.36 -9.68
N TYR A 342 -5.89 12.65 -10.22
CA TYR A 342 -6.27 11.28 -9.89
C TYR A 342 -6.32 10.46 -11.18
N ALA A 343 -5.94 9.18 -11.13
CA ALA A 343 -5.83 8.32 -12.30
C ALA A 343 -6.38 6.91 -12.01
N SER A 344 -7.32 6.46 -12.82
CA SER A 344 -7.76 5.06 -12.90
C SER A 344 -6.84 4.31 -13.88
N ALA A 345 -7.20 3.10 -14.29
CA ALA A 345 -6.39 2.34 -15.25
C ALA A 345 -6.35 2.97 -16.64
N ALA A 346 -7.37 3.73 -17.06
CA ALA A 346 -7.40 4.36 -18.40
C ALA A 346 -8.04 5.75 -18.45
N ALA A 347 -8.33 6.38 -17.30
CA ALA A 347 -8.86 7.73 -17.24
C ALA A 347 -8.22 8.58 -16.15
N PHE A 348 -8.30 9.89 -16.33
CA PHE A 348 -7.89 10.89 -15.35
C PHE A 348 -9.09 11.68 -14.83
N ALA A 349 -9.00 12.12 -13.58
CA ALA A 349 -9.84 13.14 -12.99
C ALA A 349 -8.96 14.24 -12.39
N ALA A 350 -9.15 15.48 -12.83
CA ALA A 350 -8.53 16.66 -12.27
C ALA A 350 -9.49 17.34 -11.29
N LEU A 351 -9.04 17.56 -10.05
CA LEU A 351 -9.75 18.35 -9.06
C LEU A 351 -9.21 19.78 -9.09
N CYS A 352 -10.08 20.75 -9.39
CA CYS A 352 -9.73 22.16 -9.50
C CYS A 352 -9.80 22.88 -8.13
N TRP A 353 -9.18 24.05 -8.03
CA TRP A 353 -9.19 24.84 -6.78
C TRP A 353 -10.57 25.33 -6.33
N ASP A 354 -11.54 25.42 -7.26
CA ASP A 354 -12.95 25.75 -6.99
C ASP A 354 -13.77 24.54 -6.49
N GLY A 355 -13.16 23.35 -6.39
CA GLY A 355 -13.82 22.11 -5.99
C GLY A 355 -14.64 21.45 -7.10
N SER A 356 -14.50 21.90 -8.35
CA SER A 356 -15.04 21.21 -9.54
C SER A 356 -14.10 20.08 -10.02
N VAL A 357 -14.63 19.17 -10.83
CA VAL A 357 -13.87 18.05 -11.40
C VAL A 357 -13.98 18.01 -12.92
N VAL A 358 -12.87 17.78 -13.60
CA VAL A 358 -12.78 17.57 -15.06
C VAL A 358 -12.21 16.18 -15.33
N THR A 359 -12.87 15.37 -16.17
CA THR A 359 -12.46 14.00 -16.49
C THR A 359 -12.12 13.83 -17.97
N TRP A 360 -11.17 12.93 -18.28
CA TRP A 360 -10.88 12.51 -19.66
C TRP A 360 -10.21 11.13 -19.71
N GLY A 361 -10.10 10.55 -20.91
CA GLY A 361 -9.62 9.19 -21.15
C GLY A 361 -10.76 8.26 -21.54
N GLU A 362 -10.61 6.97 -21.25
CA GLU A 362 -11.60 5.96 -21.64
C GLU A 362 -12.91 6.12 -20.84
N ALA A 363 -14.03 6.19 -21.56
CA ALA A 363 -15.35 6.47 -20.97
C ALA A 363 -15.74 5.47 -19.87
N GLU A 364 -15.63 4.17 -20.15
CA GLU A 364 -15.94 3.10 -19.19
C GLU A 364 -15.01 3.10 -17.97
N SER A 365 -13.77 3.59 -18.11
CA SER A 365 -12.82 3.73 -17.00
C SER A 365 -13.02 5.01 -16.16
N GLY A 366 -14.12 5.74 -16.37
CA GLY A 366 -14.44 7.00 -15.68
C GLY A 366 -13.93 8.26 -16.39
N GLY A 367 -13.52 8.15 -17.66
CA GLY A 367 -13.09 9.29 -18.50
C GLY A 367 -14.21 10.25 -18.91
N THR A 368 -15.47 9.92 -18.58
CA THR A 368 -16.61 10.82 -18.69
C THR A 368 -17.42 10.87 -17.39
N SER A 369 -17.59 12.07 -16.85
CA SER A 369 -18.45 12.38 -15.71
C SER A 369 -19.79 13.01 -16.10
N ALA A 370 -20.14 13.06 -17.40
CA ALA A 370 -21.25 13.87 -17.91
C ALA A 370 -22.60 13.66 -17.20
N ALA A 371 -22.91 12.43 -16.77
CA ALA A 371 -24.13 12.11 -16.02
C ALA A 371 -24.18 12.76 -14.62
N VAL A 372 -23.03 12.86 -13.95
CA VAL A 372 -22.89 13.36 -12.56
C VAL A 372 -22.23 14.73 -12.45
N GLN A 373 -21.86 15.37 -13.56
CA GLN A 373 -21.12 16.64 -13.59
C GLN A 373 -21.78 17.78 -12.79
N HIS A 374 -23.10 17.74 -12.64
CA HIS A 374 -23.85 18.70 -11.82
C HIS A 374 -23.66 18.51 -10.31
N GLN A 375 -23.24 17.31 -9.88
CA GLN A 375 -22.98 16.91 -8.49
C GLN A 375 -21.49 17.03 -8.12
N LEU A 376 -20.58 17.04 -9.10
CA LEU A 376 -19.13 17.19 -8.91
C LEU A 376 -18.74 18.64 -8.60
N ARG A 377 -19.18 19.10 -7.42
CA ARG A 377 -18.93 20.41 -6.84
C ARG A 377 -18.67 20.25 -5.35
N GLU A 378 -17.82 21.13 -4.82
CA GLU A 378 -17.40 21.09 -3.40
C GLU A 378 -16.75 19.74 -3.05
N ILE A 379 -15.98 19.18 -3.99
CA ILE A 379 -15.24 17.93 -3.79
C ILE A 379 -14.04 18.19 -2.87
N GLN A 380 -13.97 17.43 -1.78
CA GLN A 380 -12.84 17.45 -0.86
C GLN A 380 -11.71 16.54 -1.35
N GLN A 381 -12.06 15.30 -1.71
CA GLN A 381 -11.14 14.21 -2.06
C GLN A 381 -11.78 13.26 -3.08
N ILE A 382 -10.97 12.61 -3.91
CA ILE A 382 -11.38 11.57 -4.85
C ILE A 382 -10.62 10.28 -4.52
N HIS A 383 -11.32 9.15 -4.54
CA HIS A 383 -10.81 7.79 -4.38
C HIS A 383 -11.02 7.03 -5.69
N VAL A 384 -10.14 6.07 -6.00
CA VAL A 384 -10.04 5.50 -7.35
C VAL A 384 -9.91 3.98 -7.31
N ALA A 385 -10.85 3.31 -7.96
CA ALA A 385 -10.76 1.89 -8.33
C ALA A 385 -10.24 1.76 -9.79
N VAL A 386 -10.05 0.55 -10.30
CA VAL A 386 -9.42 0.34 -11.62
C VAL A 386 -10.17 1.04 -12.75
N HIS A 387 -11.50 1.00 -12.75
CA HIS A 387 -12.34 1.60 -13.81
C HIS A 387 -13.38 2.60 -13.27
N ALA A 388 -13.27 3.02 -12.01
CA ALA A 388 -14.26 3.89 -11.37
C ALA A 388 -13.64 4.86 -10.36
N PHE A 389 -14.38 5.93 -10.07
CA PHE A 389 -14.03 6.98 -9.12
C PHE A 389 -15.16 7.19 -8.10
N ALA A 390 -14.78 7.58 -6.89
CA ALA A 390 -15.69 8.01 -5.83
C ALA A 390 -15.19 9.34 -5.24
N ALA A 391 -15.98 10.40 -5.35
CA ALA A 391 -15.66 11.73 -4.82
C ALA A 391 -16.44 12.00 -3.52
N CYS A 392 -15.71 12.35 -2.46
CA CYS A 392 -16.27 12.80 -1.19
C CYS A 392 -16.51 14.32 -1.26
N ARG A 393 -17.75 14.74 -1.01
CA ARG A 393 -18.18 16.15 -0.94
C ARG A 393 -18.02 16.70 0.47
N LEU A 394 -17.90 18.02 0.60
CA LEU A 394 -17.79 18.71 1.89
C LEU A 394 -18.99 18.50 2.84
N ASP A 395 -20.14 18.04 2.32
CA ASP A 395 -21.32 17.66 3.10
C ASP A 395 -21.34 16.17 3.54
N GLY A 396 -20.23 15.45 3.36
CA GLY A 396 -20.09 14.04 3.73
C GLY A 396 -20.77 13.06 2.76
N SER A 397 -21.37 13.54 1.67
CA SER A 397 -21.95 12.67 0.63
C SER A 397 -20.90 12.19 -0.38
N VAL A 398 -21.14 11.02 -0.97
CA VAL A 398 -20.28 10.42 -2.00
C VAL A 398 -20.97 10.48 -3.37
N VAL A 399 -20.21 10.80 -4.42
CA VAL A 399 -20.65 10.76 -5.83
C VAL A 399 -19.70 9.88 -6.63
N THR A 400 -20.22 8.91 -7.37
CA THR A 400 -19.40 7.96 -8.16
C THR A 400 -19.60 8.10 -9.67
N TRP A 401 -18.62 7.64 -10.45
CA TRP A 401 -18.72 7.47 -11.91
C TRP A 401 -17.67 6.48 -12.43
N GLY A 402 -17.84 6.03 -13.68
CA GLY A 402 -17.07 4.95 -14.31
C GLY A 402 -17.87 3.66 -14.41
N ASP A 403 -17.20 2.51 -14.61
CA ASP A 403 -17.87 1.21 -14.76
C ASP A 403 -18.71 0.89 -13.51
N PRO A 404 -20.03 0.68 -13.63
CA PRO A 404 -20.89 0.32 -12.50
C PRO A 404 -20.41 -0.94 -11.76
N ARG A 405 -19.83 -1.91 -12.48
CA ARG A 405 -19.26 -3.15 -11.91
C ARG A 405 -17.99 -2.90 -11.12
N CYS A 406 -17.38 -1.73 -11.25
CA CYS A 406 -16.25 -1.30 -10.44
C CYS A 406 -16.63 -0.32 -9.32
N GLY A 407 -17.94 -0.19 -9.03
CA GLY A 407 -18.45 0.77 -8.05
C GLY A 407 -18.66 2.19 -8.61
N GLY A 408 -18.71 2.34 -9.93
CA GLY A 408 -19.05 3.60 -10.60
C GLY A 408 -20.50 4.05 -10.37
N ASP A 409 -21.38 3.18 -9.86
CA ASP A 409 -22.75 3.47 -9.44
C ASP A 409 -22.95 3.14 -7.95
N SER A 410 -23.03 4.17 -7.10
CA SER A 410 -23.34 4.07 -5.67
C SER A 410 -24.83 4.13 -5.33
N SER A 411 -25.74 4.19 -6.31
CA SER A 411 -27.16 4.50 -6.09
C SER A 411 -27.86 3.60 -5.05
N GLN A 412 -27.51 2.31 -4.99
CA GLN A 412 -28.04 1.35 -4.02
C GLN A 412 -27.49 1.58 -2.60
N ALA A 413 -26.26 2.09 -2.47
CA ALA A 413 -25.59 2.36 -1.19
C ALA A 413 -25.78 3.81 -0.70
N GLN A 414 -26.30 4.71 -1.53
CA GLN A 414 -26.35 6.16 -1.31
C GLN A 414 -27.02 6.59 0.02
N SER A 415 -27.93 5.78 0.57
CA SER A 415 -28.60 6.03 1.85
C SER A 415 -27.70 5.80 3.07
N MET A 416 -26.66 4.96 2.90
CA MET A 416 -25.69 4.52 3.91
C MET A 416 -24.38 5.31 3.84
N LEU A 417 -24.03 5.87 2.67
CA LEU A 417 -22.83 6.70 2.46
C LEU A 417 -23.03 8.13 3.01
N LYS A 418 -22.98 8.26 4.34
CA LYS A 418 -23.07 9.52 5.09
C LYS A 418 -21.94 9.62 6.09
N ASP A 419 -21.44 10.84 6.31
CA ASP A 419 -20.34 11.12 7.24
C ASP A 419 -19.12 10.20 7.00
N VAL A 420 -18.83 9.92 5.72
CA VAL A 420 -17.74 9.04 5.30
C VAL A 420 -16.39 9.70 5.63
N GLN A 421 -15.56 9.01 6.40
CA GLN A 421 -14.22 9.47 6.79
C GLN A 421 -13.14 9.03 5.81
N ASP A 422 -13.25 7.82 5.26
CA ASP A 422 -12.31 7.26 4.29
C ASP A 422 -13.02 6.29 3.34
N ILE A 423 -12.46 6.08 2.16
CA ILE A 423 -12.93 5.08 1.17
C ILE A 423 -11.73 4.25 0.72
N CYS A 424 -11.77 2.95 1.05
CA CYS A 424 -10.85 1.96 0.52
C CYS A 424 -11.38 1.48 -0.85
N ALA A 425 -10.54 1.50 -1.88
CA ALA A 425 -10.89 1.06 -3.23
C ALA A 425 -10.23 -0.30 -3.54
N GLY A 426 -11.00 -1.27 -4.03
CA GLY A 426 -10.52 -2.50 -4.67
C GLY A 426 -10.37 -2.33 -6.18
N ALA A 427 -10.37 -3.42 -6.94
CA ALA A 427 -10.47 -3.34 -8.41
C ALA A 427 -11.92 -3.11 -8.85
N TYR A 428 -12.85 -3.87 -8.26
CA TYR A 428 -14.24 -3.95 -8.69
C TYR A 428 -15.25 -3.37 -7.67
N ALA A 429 -14.78 -2.79 -6.58
CA ALA A 429 -15.63 -2.31 -5.50
C ALA A 429 -14.94 -1.22 -4.68
N PHE A 430 -15.73 -0.53 -3.87
CA PHE A 430 -15.26 0.36 -2.82
C PHE A 430 -15.86 -0.05 -1.47
N ALA A 431 -15.18 0.31 -0.37
CA ALA A 431 -15.66 0.19 1.00
C ALA A 431 -15.44 1.53 1.72
N ALA A 432 -16.53 2.18 2.13
CA ALA A 432 -16.51 3.39 2.94
C ALA A 432 -16.41 3.06 4.42
N LEU A 433 -15.54 3.77 5.15
CA LEU A 433 -15.49 3.81 6.60
C LEU A 433 -16.23 5.08 7.07
N CYS A 434 -17.35 4.90 7.76
CA CYS A 434 -18.19 5.98 8.27
C CYS A 434 -17.72 6.48 9.65
N ALA A 435 -18.12 7.70 10.02
CA ALA A 435 -17.67 8.34 11.26
C ALA A 435 -18.14 7.66 12.57
N ASP A 436 -19.13 6.78 12.48
CA ASP A 436 -19.59 5.91 13.58
C ASP A 436 -18.78 4.60 13.70
N GLY A 437 -17.79 4.39 12.84
CA GLY A 437 -16.94 3.19 12.81
C GLY A 437 -17.57 2.01 12.05
N THR A 438 -18.68 2.23 11.34
CA THR A 438 -19.28 1.23 10.44
C THR A 438 -18.57 1.19 9.08
N VAL A 439 -18.68 0.06 8.38
CA VAL A 439 -18.22 -0.09 7.00
C VAL A 439 -19.38 -0.50 6.08
N HIS A 440 -19.44 0.12 4.91
CA HIS A 440 -20.38 -0.20 3.84
C HIS A 440 -19.66 -0.29 2.49
N SER A 441 -19.87 -1.36 1.73
CA SER A 441 -19.32 -1.52 0.38
C SER A 441 -20.35 -1.33 -0.74
N TRP A 442 -19.85 -1.08 -1.95
CA TRP A 442 -20.62 -1.10 -3.20
C TRP A 442 -19.71 -1.45 -4.40
N GLY A 443 -20.29 -1.92 -5.49
CA GLY A 443 -19.59 -2.43 -6.68
C GLY A 443 -20.10 -3.83 -7.05
N GLU A 444 -19.27 -4.63 -7.72
CA GLU A 444 -19.60 -6.03 -8.03
C GLU A 444 -19.75 -6.85 -6.74
N PRO A 445 -20.96 -7.39 -6.41
CA PRO A 445 -21.21 -8.10 -5.16
C PRO A 445 -20.26 -9.29 -4.93
N ALA A 446 -19.93 -10.04 -5.99
CA ALA A 446 -19.02 -11.18 -5.89
C ALA A 446 -17.57 -10.79 -5.52
N PHE A 447 -17.19 -9.53 -5.75
CA PHE A 447 -15.83 -9.01 -5.59
C PHE A 447 -15.72 -8.01 -4.44
N GLY A 448 -16.53 -8.21 -3.39
CA GLY A 448 -16.51 -7.40 -2.17
C GLY A 448 -17.41 -6.17 -2.23
N GLY A 449 -18.22 -6.01 -3.28
CA GLY A 449 -19.23 -4.96 -3.40
C GLY A 449 -20.38 -5.07 -2.41
N ASP A 450 -20.66 -6.25 -1.85
CA ASP A 450 -21.72 -6.46 -0.85
C ASP A 450 -21.13 -6.87 0.53
N SER A 451 -21.28 -5.99 1.53
CA SER A 451 -20.86 -6.21 2.91
C SER A 451 -22.04 -6.53 3.84
N SER A 452 -23.26 -6.64 3.32
CA SER A 452 -24.50 -6.74 4.13
C SER A 452 -24.52 -7.94 5.07
N ALA A 453 -23.92 -9.06 4.65
CA ALA A 453 -23.79 -10.28 5.45
C ALA A 453 -22.96 -10.10 6.74
N LEU A 454 -22.07 -9.09 6.80
CA LEU A 454 -21.21 -8.80 7.95
C LEU A 454 -21.57 -7.49 8.66
N GLN A 455 -22.69 -6.85 8.32
CA GLN A 455 -23.00 -5.49 8.78
C GLN A 455 -23.11 -5.36 10.31
N GLU A 456 -23.49 -6.43 11.02
CA GLU A 456 -23.53 -6.47 12.49
C GLU A 456 -22.13 -6.62 13.14
N GLU A 457 -21.12 -7.10 12.39
CA GLU A 457 -19.74 -7.26 12.87
C GLU A 457 -18.81 -6.14 12.39
N LEU A 458 -19.13 -5.49 11.27
CA LEU A 458 -18.43 -4.32 10.71
C LEU A 458 -18.73 -3.03 11.49
N ILE A 459 -18.39 -3.05 12.78
CA ILE A 459 -18.49 -1.95 13.75
C ILE A 459 -17.16 -1.76 14.49
N ASP A 460 -16.88 -0.56 14.97
CA ASP A 460 -15.60 -0.20 15.61
C ASP A 460 -14.35 -0.48 14.72
N ILE A 461 -14.49 -0.33 13.39
CA ILE A 461 -13.40 -0.58 12.44
C ILE A 461 -12.35 0.53 12.50
N GLN A 462 -11.07 0.15 12.52
CA GLN A 462 -9.93 1.06 12.58
C GLN A 462 -9.19 1.21 11.25
N ASP A 463 -9.24 0.18 10.40
CA ASP A 463 -8.60 0.19 9.08
C ASP A 463 -9.32 -0.76 8.12
N VAL A 464 -9.33 -0.44 6.84
CA VAL A 464 -9.81 -1.31 5.76
C VAL A 464 -8.73 -1.38 4.67
N LYS A 465 -8.47 -2.59 4.18
CA LYS A 465 -7.59 -2.84 3.04
C LYS A 465 -8.28 -3.72 2.01
N SER A 466 -7.94 -3.49 0.76
CA SER A 466 -8.48 -4.21 -0.39
C SER A 466 -7.42 -5.13 -1.02
N SER A 467 -7.91 -6.20 -1.62
CA SER A 467 -7.31 -6.88 -2.75
C SER A 467 -8.04 -6.44 -4.03
N ALA A 468 -7.81 -7.08 -5.17
CA ALA A 468 -8.59 -6.81 -6.39
C ALA A 468 -10.09 -7.08 -6.16
N CYS A 469 -10.41 -8.22 -5.53
CA CYS A 469 -11.76 -8.77 -5.46
C CYS A 469 -12.26 -9.06 -4.02
N ALA A 470 -11.57 -8.57 -3.00
CA ALA A 470 -11.98 -8.74 -1.61
C ALA A 470 -11.47 -7.61 -0.71
N PHE A 471 -12.04 -7.52 0.50
CA PHE A 471 -11.61 -6.58 1.54
C PHE A 471 -11.31 -7.30 2.85
N ALA A 472 -10.45 -6.68 3.64
CA ALA A 472 -10.14 -7.03 5.01
C ALA A 472 -10.27 -5.78 5.90
N ALA A 473 -11.13 -5.84 6.92
CA ALA A 473 -11.32 -4.80 7.92
C ALA A 473 -10.68 -5.21 9.26
N LEU A 474 -9.89 -4.32 9.85
CA LEU A 474 -9.33 -4.47 11.19
C LEU A 474 -10.23 -3.78 12.22
N ARG A 475 -10.84 -4.57 13.10
CA ARG A 475 -11.66 -4.07 14.21
C ARG A 475 -10.81 -3.64 15.40
N SER A 476 -11.35 -2.75 16.23
CA SER A 476 -10.68 -2.21 17.43
C SER A 476 -10.30 -3.25 18.51
N ASP A 477 -10.99 -4.39 18.55
CA ASP A 477 -10.65 -5.57 19.38
C ASP A 477 -9.52 -6.43 18.79
N GLY A 478 -9.00 -6.02 17.62
CA GLY A 478 -7.96 -6.71 16.86
C GLY A 478 -8.48 -7.73 15.86
N ARG A 479 -9.78 -8.08 15.86
CA ARG A 479 -10.34 -9.06 14.90
C ARG A 479 -10.19 -8.56 13.46
N ILE A 480 -9.83 -9.46 12.56
CA ILE A 480 -9.91 -9.24 11.11
C ILE A 480 -11.23 -9.83 10.62
N LEU A 481 -11.96 -9.07 9.81
CA LEU A 481 -13.17 -9.49 9.09
C LEU A 481 -12.89 -9.38 7.59
N THR A 482 -13.28 -10.37 6.79
CA THR A 482 -13.05 -10.40 5.34
C THR A 482 -14.33 -10.64 4.57
N TRP A 483 -14.45 -10.07 3.38
CA TRP A 483 -15.55 -10.34 2.45
C TRP A 483 -15.13 -10.15 0.98
N GLY A 484 -15.87 -10.74 0.05
CA GLY A 484 -15.56 -10.78 -1.38
C GLY A 484 -15.14 -12.17 -1.86
N ASP A 485 -14.37 -12.27 -2.93
CA ASP A 485 -13.98 -13.56 -3.52
C ASP A 485 -13.03 -14.33 -2.56
N PRO A 486 -13.39 -15.56 -2.13
CA PRO A 486 -12.52 -16.37 -1.26
C PRO A 486 -11.11 -16.58 -1.84
N ARG A 487 -10.97 -16.66 -3.16
CA ARG A 487 -9.70 -16.86 -3.88
C ARG A 487 -8.79 -15.64 -3.86
N CYS A 488 -9.33 -14.48 -3.50
CA CYS A 488 -8.60 -13.23 -3.29
C CYS A 488 -8.52 -12.88 -1.79
N GLY A 489 -8.80 -13.84 -0.90
CA GLY A 489 -8.77 -13.68 0.56
C GLY A 489 -10.02 -13.03 1.16
N GLY A 490 -11.16 -13.06 0.46
CA GLY A 490 -12.46 -12.63 0.97
C GLY A 490 -13.08 -13.56 2.00
N ASP A 491 -12.56 -14.78 2.16
CA ASP A 491 -12.89 -15.70 3.23
C ASP A 491 -11.66 -15.99 4.09
N ILE A 492 -11.86 -16.18 5.39
CA ILE A 492 -10.83 -16.49 6.36
C ILE A 492 -11.27 -17.69 7.22
N ASP A 493 -10.91 -18.89 6.74
CA ASP A 493 -11.22 -20.15 7.40
C ASP A 493 -10.54 -20.27 8.78
N GLY A 494 -11.27 -19.89 9.84
CA GLY A 494 -11.02 -20.36 11.20
C GLY A 494 -10.89 -19.31 12.31
N PRO A 495 -10.99 -19.73 13.58
CA PRO A 495 -11.01 -18.83 14.74
C PRO A 495 -9.59 -18.39 15.14
N GLN A 496 -9.01 -17.41 14.43
CA GLN A 496 -7.66 -16.92 14.73
C GLN A 496 -7.61 -15.58 15.51
N PHE A 497 -8.76 -14.97 15.80
CA PHE A 497 -8.87 -13.85 16.74
C PHE A 497 -9.91 -14.10 17.85
N GLY A 498 -9.54 -13.74 19.07
CA GLY A 498 -10.49 -13.28 20.10
C GLY A 498 -11.33 -14.33 20.84
N LYS A 499 -11.30 -15.63 20.51
CA LYS A 499 -11.89 -16.67 21.38
C LYS A 499 -10.91 -17.17 22.44
N GLU A 500 -10.39 -16.25 23.27
CA GLU A 500 -10.06 -16.66 24.63
C GLU A 500 -11.39 -16.97 25.35
N PRO A 501 -11.58 -18.18 25.91
CA PRO A 501 -12.74 -18.43 26.73
C PRO A 501 -12.63 -17.54 27.96
N VAL A 502 -13.66 -16.72 28.21
CA VAL A 502 -13.75 -15.91 29.43
C VAL A 502 -13.76 -16.86 30.64
N GLN A 503 -12.59 -17.14 31.19
CA GLN A 503 -12.45 -17.81 32.47
C GLN A 503 -12.95 -16.84 33.54
N ARG A 504 -14.24 -16.90 33.82
CA ARG A 504 -14.81 -16.30 35.03
C ARG A 504 -14.15 -16.97 36.24
N SER A 505 -13.16 -16.30 36.81
CA SER A 505 -12.53 -16.71 38.07
C SER A 505 -13.59 -16.91 39.16
N PRO A 506 -13.63 -18.06 39.84
CA PRO A 506 -14.63 -18.32 40.87
C PRO A 506 -14.22 -17.69 42.20
N SER A 507 -14.73 -16.48 42.48
CA SER A 507 -14.58 -15.84 43.79
C SER A 507 -15.91 -15.21 44.24
N GLY A 508 -16.64 -15.90 45.13
CA GLY A 508 -17.96 -15.42 45.60
C GLY A 508 -18.83 -16.44 46.35
N GLN A 509 -18.28 -17.16 47.34
CA GLN A 509 -19.11 -17.63 48.47
C GLN A 509 -19.50 -16.42 49.32
N ALA A 510 -20.65 -16.30 50.00
CA ALA A 510 -21.92 -17.04 50.01
C ALA A 510 -23.01 -16.04 50.50
N LEU A 511 -24.32 -16.30 50.43
CA LEU A 511 -25.13 -17.04 51.44
C LEU A 511 -26.61 -17.11 50.96
N PRO A 512 -27.48 -17.93 51.60
CA PRO A 512 -28.62 -18.58 50.92
C PRO A 512 -30.03 -18.05 51.31
N ASP A 513 -31.02 -18.77 50.77
CA ASP A 513 -32.42 -18.97 51.20
C ASP A 513 -33.49 -18.46 50.21
N ALA A 514 -34.63 -19.15 50.00
CA ALA A 514 -34.95 -20.57 50.19
C ALA A 514 -36.27 -20.91 49.48
N ALA A 515 -36.31 -22.05 48.77
CA ALA A 515 -37.54 -22.77 48.37
C ALA A 515 -38.48 -22.01 47.37
N ARG A 516 -39.43 -22.63 46.65
CA ARG A 516 -40.02 -23.99 46.65
C ARG A 516 -40.27 -24.49 45.22
N HIS A 517 -40.23 -25.83 45.06
CA HIS A 517 -41.12 -26.72 44.29
C HIS A 517 -41.71 -26.28 42.92
N SER A 518 -41.86 -27.16 41.90
CA SER A 518 -41.47 -28.58 41.75
C SER A 518 -41.92 -29.15 40.39
N HIS A 519 -41.33 -30.28 39.97
CA HIS A 519 -41.85 -31.28 39.01
C HIS A 519 -42.00 -30.84 37.53
N ALA A 520 -41.23 -31.41 36.58
CA ALA A 520 -41.40 -32.73 35.90
C ALA A 520 -42.21 -32.58 34.58
N ALA A 521 -42.23 -33.43 33.54
CA ALA A 521 -41.43 -34.54 32.98
C ALA A 521 -42.18 -35.00 31.67
N PHE A 522 -41.67 -35.69 30.63
CA PHE A 522 -40.37 -36.27 30.23
C PHE A 522 -40.43 -36.56 28.68
N HIS A 523 -39.39 -37.19 28.08
CA HIS A 523 -39.37 -37.83 26.73
C HIS A 523 -39.38 -36.90 25.48
N ARG A 524 -38.49 -37.07 24.48
CA ARG A 524 -38.34 -38.13 23.41
C ARG A 524 -39.61 -38.25 22.54
N THR A 525 -39.60 -38.23 21.21
CA THR A 525 -38.79 -38.91 20.15
C THR A 525 -38.75 -38.04 18.86
N ALA A 526 -37.75 -38.00 17.96
CA ALA A 526 -37.03 -39.04 17.17
C ALA A 526 -37.78 -39.57 15.92
N TRP A 527 -37.06 -39.65 14.79
CA TRP A 527 -37.43 -40.06 13.41
C TRP A 527 -38.28 -39.04 12.62
N ALA A 528 -38.07 -38.81 11.31
CA ALA A 528 -37.14 -39.45 10.35
C ALA A 528 -36.44 -38.40 9.46
#